data_AF-A0A1D7XIZ5-F1
#
_entry.id   AF-A0A1D7XIZ5-F1
#
_cell.length_a   1.000
_cell.length_b   1.000
_cell.length_c   1.000
_cell.angle_alpha   90.00
_cell.angle_beta   90.00
_cell.angle_gamma   90.00
#
_symmetry.space_group_name_H-M   'P 1'
#
loop_
_entity.id
_entity.type
_entity.pdbx_description
1 polymer ?
#
loop_
_entity_poly.entity_id
_entity_poly.type
_entity_poly.pdbx_seq_one_letter_code
_entity_poly.pdbx_strand_id
1 'polypeptide(L)'
;MQEYMYRKHLRYPIKYLVSIVGFILSIIIETFIISYLRSMQEDFISYFGIALIMILGFLILVIFEFLFLYFIMFRKFKNVSVQLTDLGIVYKNIKGTTFIQYEEIKSIQFPYIKYFGGWTKIKSNKKNIRLTVVLENIEQFMHDLKDILDKKNLSYVYDDKKLYNFRKTATYSDQSWERVYEKIKTISIGYLICMIIAIVYLGFVNYNVSQIIFQLLITLYPLLVFIISEIIFGIKLSKEIKLNKKIITKRNKKFENNVYKYTFIVCGVLNVLILIIWMI
;
A
#
# COMPACT_ATOMS: atom_id res chain seq x y z
N MET A 1 23.31 -1.80 -17.81
CA MET A 1 23.24 -1.98 -16.33
C MET A 1 21.93 -1.38 -15.84
N GLN A 2 21.20 -2.07 -14.98
CA GLN A 2 19.89 -1.62 -14.49
C GLN A 2 20.04 -0.85 -13.18
N GLU A 3 19.46 0.34 -13.11
CA GLU A 3 19.38 1.14 -11.88
C GLU A 3 18.05 0.85 -11.18
N TYR A 4 18.11 0.53 -9.89
CA TYR A 4 16.98 0.21 -9.04
C TYR A 4 16.67 1.40 -8.13
N MET A 5 15.42 1.88 -8.14
CA MET A 5 14.98 3.05 -7.38
C MET A 5 13.76 2.72 -6.51
N TYR A 6 13.51 3.53 -5.48
CA TYR A 6 12.29 3.37 -4.67
C TYR A 6 11.03 3.70 -5.47
N ARG A 7 9.91 3.06 -5.12
CA ARG A 7 8.62 3.25 -5.81
C ARG A 7 8.18 4.70 -5.90
N LYS A 8 7.46 5.03 -6.98
CA LYS A 8 6.92 6.39 -7.26
C LYS A 8 6.17 7.03 -6.08
N HIS A 9 5.42 6.27 -5.28
CA HIS A 9 4.69 6.81 -4.12
C HIS A 9 5.60 7.26 -2.96
N LEU A 10 6.81 6.72 -2.88
CA LEU A 10 7.83 7.17 -1.91
C LEU A 10 8.66 8.32 -2.46
N ARG A 11 8.89 8.36 -3.77
CA ARG A 11 9.62 9.44 -4.45
C ARG A 11 8.81 10.72 -4.64
N TYR A 12 7.50 10.58 -4.84
CA TYR A 12 6.55 11.67 -5.08
C TYR A 12 5.36 11.61 -4.10
N PRO A 13 5.62 11.67 -2.79
CA PRO A 13 4.62 11.42 -1.75
C PRO A 13 3.50 12.48 -1.75
N ILE A 14 3.79 13.71 -2.19
CA ILE A 14 2.83 14.83 -2.27
C ILE A 14 1.63 14.47 -3.15
N LYS A 15 1.85 13.77 -4.27
CA LYS A 15 0.75 13.36 -5.16
C LYS A 15 -0.26 12.47 -4.43
N TYR A 16 0.22 11.61 -3.54
CA TYR A 16 -0.61 10.69 -2.78
C TYR A 16 -1.23 11.36 -1.56
N LEU A 17 -0.55 12.35 -0.95
CA LEU A 17 -1.15 13.22 0.06
C LEU A 17 -2.40 13.90 -0.46
N VAL A 18 -2.33 14.50 -1.65
CA VAL A 18 -3.49 15.19 -2.25
C VAL A 18 -4.67 14.23 -2.40
N SER A 19 -4.42 12.97 -2.78
CA SER A 19 -5.47 11.95 -2.85
C SER A 19 -6.03 11.58 -1.47
N ILE A 20 -5.19 11.47 -0.43
CA ILE A 20 -5.63 11.18 0.95
C ILE A 20 -6.46 12.36 1.50
N VAL A 21 -5.99 13.58 1.33
CA VAL A 21 -6.71 14.80 1.75
C VAL A 21 -8.03 14.90 1.01
N GLY A 22 -8.06 14.67 -0.31
CA GLY A 22 -9.28 14.65 -1.10
C GLY A 22 -10.29 13.59 -0.62
N PHE A 23 -9.81 12.39 -0.25
CA PHE A 23 -10.65 11.34 0.32
C PHE A 23 -11.19 11.70 1.71
N ILE A 24 -10.40 12.31 2.57
CA ILE A 24 -10.87 12.79 3.88
C ILE A 24 -11.92 13.90 3.68
N LEU A 25 -11.64 14.87 2.80
CA LEU A 25 -12.59 15.93 2.46
C LEU A 25 -13.91 15.38 1.92
N SER A 26 -13.90 14.31 1.11
CA SER A 26 -15.14 13.72 0.62
C SER A 26 -15.97 13.08 1.74
N ILE A 27 -15.36 12.42 2.72
CA ILE A 27 -16.06 11.92 3.92
C ILE A 27 -16.68 13.08 4.71
N ILE A 28 -15.96 14.20 4.81
CA ILE A 28 -16.44 15.40 5.51
C ILE A 28 -17.65 15.99 4.78
N ILE A 29 -17.58 16.11 3.46
CA ILE A 29 -18.69 16.61 2.63
C ILE A 29 -19.90 15.69 2.75
N GLU A 30 -19.71 14.37 2.72
CA GLU A 30 -20.80 13.42 2.92
C GLU A 30 -21.44 13.59 4.30
N THR A 31 -20.64 13.66 5.36
CA THR A 31 -21.12 13.87 6.73
C THR A 31 -21.84 15.21 6.89
N PHE A 32 -21.35 16.26 6.23
CA PHE A 32 -21.97 17.58 6.17
C PHE A 32 -23.37 17.49 5.55
N ILE A 33 -23.47 16.89 4.37
CA ILE A 33 -24.74 16.80 3.63
C ILE A 33 -25.76 16.01 4.45
N ILE A 34 -25.35 14.90 5.05
CA ILE A 34 -26.23 14.08 5.91
C ILE A 34 -26.71 14.87 7.13
N SER A 35 -25.80 15.61 7.76
CA SER A 35 -26.14 16.43 8.93
C SER A 35 -27.07 17.58 8.55
N TYR A 36 -26.82 18.26 7.43
CA TYR A 36 -27.67 19.33 6.90
C TYR A 36 -29.09 18.83 6.62
N LEU A 37 -29.23 17.70 5.92
CA LEU A 37 -30.52 17.07 5.62
C LEU A 37 -31.30 16.73 6.90
N ARG A 38 -30.62 16.29 7.97
CA ARG A 38 -31.25 16.01 9.27
C ARG A 38 -31.65 17.26 10.02
N SER A 39 -30.82 18.29 9.93
CA SER A 39 -30.92 19.49 10.75
C SER A 39 -32.00 20.49 10.36
N MET A 40 -32.67 20.26 9.23
CA MET A 40 -33.97 20.86 8.98
C MET A 40 -35.03 20.46 10.03
N GLN A 41 -34.68 19.62 11.01
CA GLN A 41 -35.55 19.17 12.11
C GLN A 41 -35.09 19.59 13.55
N GLU A 42 -33.85 20.06 13.80
CA GLU A 42 -33.34 20.49 15.14
C GLU A 42 -32.19 21.52 15.04
N ASP A 43 -31.78 22.15 16.16
CA ASP A 43 -30.73 23.20 16.31
C ASP A 43 -29.37 22.84 15.64
N PHE A 44 -29.33 22.97 14.32
CA PHE A 44 -28.23 22.57 13.44
C PHE A 44 -26.90 23.22 13.79
N ILE A 45 -26.96 24.52 14.08
CA ILE A 45 -25.82 25.42 13.96
C ILE A 45 -24.77 25.13 15.06
N SER A 46 -25.22 24.72 16.26
CA SER A 46 -24.33 24.45 17.39
C SER A 46 -23.56 23.14 17.23
N TYR A 47 -24.24 22.03 16.93
CA TYR A 47 -23.62 20.71 16.74
C TYR A 47 -22.77 20.66 15.48
N PHE A 48 -23.22 21.31 14.40
CA PHE A 48 -22.48 21.37 13.15
C PHE A 48 -21.18 22.17 13.28
N GLY A 49 -21.24 23.34 13.94
CA GLY A 49 -20.05 24.16 14.17
C GLY A 49 -18.97 23.41 14.97
N ILE A 50 -19.36 22.68 16.02
CA ILE A 50 -18.44 21.87 16.82
C ILE A 50 -17.84 20.73 15.99
N ALA A 51 -18.66 20.00 15.23
CA ALA A 51 -18.19 18.91 14.37
C ALA A 51 -17.21 19.40 13.29
N LEU A 52 -17.51 20.53 12.65
CA LEU A 52 -16.65 21.13 11.64
C LEU A 52 -15.29 21.55 12.22
N ILE A 53 -15.28 22.17 13.41
CA ILE A 53 -14.04 22.54 14.10
C ILE A 53 -13.20 21.29 14.42
N MET A 54 -13.81 20.23 14.96
CA MET A 54 -13.11 18.97 15.27
C MET A 54 -12.50 18.34 14.02
N ILE A 55 -13.26 18.30 12.93
CA ILE A 55 -12.84 17.75 11.64
C ILE A 55 -11.70 18.57 11.03
N LEU A 56 -11.82 19.90 11.01
CA LEU A 56 -10.77 20.79 10.48
C LEU A 56 -9.51 20.68 11.33
N GLY A 57 -9.65 20.62 12.65
CA GLY A 57 -8.54 20.37 13.57
C GLY A 57 -7.84 19.04 13.28
N PHE A 58 -8.60 17.96 13.09
CA PHE A 58 -8.07 16.66 12.70
C PHE A 58 -7.36 16.70 11.34
N LEU A 59 -7.92 17.39 10.34
CA LEU A 59 -7.32 17.54 9.02
C LEU A 59 -5.99 18.31 9.09
N ILE A 60 -5.93 19.37 9.90
CA ILE A 60 -4.69 20.10 10.17
C ILE A 60 -3.64 19.17 10.79
N LEU A 61 -4.02 18.35 11.79
CA LEU A 61 -3.12 17.37 12.42
C LEU A 61 -2.58 16.36 11.40
N VAL A 62 -3.43 15.82 10.52
CA VAL A 62 -3.03 14.89 9.45
C VAL A 62 -2.03 15.55 8.49
N ILE A 63 -2.26 16.81 8.12
CA ILE A 63 -1.32 17.57 7.26
C ILE A 63 0.03 17.75 7.96
N PHE A 64 0.03 18.15 9.23
CA PHE A 64 1.26 18.31 10.01
C PHE A 64 2.03 17.00 10.17
N GLU A 65 1.33 15.90 10.49
CA GLU A 65 1.92 14.57 10.58
C GLU A 65 2.55 14.15 9.25
N PHE A 66 1.85 14.39 8.14
CA PHE A 66 2.41 14.10 6.83
C PHE A 66 3.63 14.95 6.50
N LEU A 67 3.61 16.26 6.77
CA LEU A 67 4.75 17.13 6.57
C LEU A 67 5.95 16.65 7.40
N PHE A 68 5.72 16.27 8.66
CA PHE A 68 6.73 15.68 9.52
C PHE A 68 7.31 14.38 8.92
N LEU A 69 6.46 13.45 8.49
CA LEU A 69 6.87 12.21 7.81
C LEU A 69 7.62 12.49 6.49
N TYR A 70 7.23 13.52 5.76
CA TYR A 70 7.89 13.94 4.53
C TYR A 70 9.33 14.38 4.79
N PHE A 71 9.54 15.27 5.76
CA PHE A 71 10.87 15.78 6.11
C PHE A 71 11.75 14.72 6.78
N ILE A 72 11.19 13.83 7.59
CA ILE A 72 12.00 12.82 8.29
C ILE A 72 12.30 11.62 7.41
N MET A 73 11.33 11.19 6.61
CA MET A 73 11.37 9.91 5.91
C MET A 73 11.33 10.07 4.39
N PHE A 74 10.24 10.62 3.81
CA PHE A 74 10.03 10.51 2.37
C PHE A 74 11.06 11.24 1.51
N ARG A 75 11.55 12.42 1.95
CA ARG A 75 12.55 13.18 1.18
C ARG A 75 13.80 12.36 0.86
N LYS A 76 14.14 11.38 1.72
CA LYS A 76 15.31 10.50 1.55
C LYS A 76 15.17 9.59 0.33
N PHE A 77 13.98 9.06 0.07
CA PHE A 77 13.77 8.07 -0.99
C PHE A 77 13.90 8.63 -2.41
N LYS A 78 13.71 9.94 -2.59
CA LYS A 78 13.84 10.60 -3.90
C LYS A 78 15.24 10.41 -4.51
N ASN A 79 16.27 10.38 -3.66
CA ASN A 79 17.68 10.37 -4.09
C ASN A 79 18.35 9.02 -3.84
N VAL A 80 17.59 7.97 -3.49
CA VAL A 80 18.15 6.64 -3.27
C VAL A 80 18.05 5.81 -4.53
N SER A 81 19.21 5.36 -5.02
CA SER A 81 19.31 4.40 -6.10
C SER A 81 20.38 3.35 -5.81
N VAL A 82 20.21 2.17 -6.41
CA VAL A 82 21.11 1.03 -6.25
C VAL A 82 21.41 0.45 -7.61
N GLN A 83 22.65 0.11 -7.86
CA GLN A 83 23.10 -0.49 -9.11
C GLN A 83 24.08 -1.61 -8.81
N LEU A 84 23.91 -2.73 -9.52
CA LEU A 84 24.92 -3.79 -9.60
C LEU A 84 25.86 -3.48 -10.76
N THR A 85 27.16 -3.51 -10.48
CA THR A 85 28.24 -3.36 -11.47
C THR A 85 29.08 -4.64 -11.48
N ASP A 86 30.05 -4.73 -12.40
CA ASP A 86 30.93 -5.90 -12.48
C ASP A 86 31.81 -6.09 -11.23
N LEU A 87 32.14 -4.98 -10.56
CA LEU A 87 33.04 -4.95 -9.39
C LEU A 87 32.31 -4.92 -8.04
N GLY A 88 31.08 -4.42 -8.01
CA GLY A 88 30.36 -4.28 -6.73
C GLY A 88 29.01 -3.59 -6.83
N ILE A 89 28.51 -3.21 -5.65
CA ILE A 89 27.23 -2.52 -5.48
C ILE A 89 27.50 -1.02 -5.35
N VAL A 90 26.87 -0.23 -6.22
CA VAL A 90 26.83 1.24 -6.11
C VAL A 90 25.50 1.63 -5.47
N TYR A 91 25.56 2.27 -4.31
CA TYR A 91 24.40 2.77 -3.57
C TYR A 91 24.50 4.28 -3.40
N LYS A 92 23.59 5.02 -4.03
CA LYS A 92 23.49 6.48 -3.90
C LYS A 92 22.41 6.81 -2.88
N ASN A 93 22.65 7.80 -2.03
CA ASN A 93 21.65 8.37 -1.12
C ASN A 93 21.90 9.88 -0.91
N ILE A 94 21.09 10.52 -0.06
CA ILE A 94 21.28 11.94 0.30
C ILE A 94 22.67 12.25 0.88
N LYS A 95 23.31 11.29 1.55
CA LYS A 95 24.64 11.47 2.16
C LYS A 95 25.80 11.26 1.18
N GLY A 96 25.53 10.80 -0.05
CA GLY A 96 26.53 10.57 -1.09
C GLY A 96 26.50 9.14 -1.66
N THR A 97 27.60 8.75 -2.29
CA THR A 97 27.73 7.45 -2.99
C THR A 97 28.54 6.47 -2.14
N THR A 98 27.95 5.30 -1.91
CA THR A 98 28.58 4.16 -1.24
C THR A 98 28.84 3.07 -2.27
N PHE A 99 30.11 2.76 -2.49
CA PHE A 99 30.53 1.56 -3.21
C PHE A 99 30.89 0.45 -2.22
N ILE A 100 30.42 -0.77 -2.47
CA ILE A 100 30.78 -2.00 -1.75
C ILE A 100 31.23 -3.04 -2.78
N GLN A 101 32.49 -3.46 -2.72
CA GLN A 101 32.99 -4.56 -3.53
C GLN A 101 32.36 -5.88 -3.07
N TYR A 102 32.16 -6.83 -3.99
CA TYR A 102 31.51 -8.11 -3.65
C TYR A 102 32.30 -8.89 -2.60
N GLU A 103 33.62 -8.86 -2.70
CA GLU A 103 34.57 -9.55 -1.82
C GLU A 103 34.56 -8.96 -0.40
N GLU A 104 34.11 -7.71 -0.22
CA GLU A 104 33.98 -7.07 1.10
C GLU A 104 32.67 -7.42 1.82
N ILE A 105 31.73 -8.10 1.17
CA ILE A 105 30.43 -8.45 1.75
C ILE A 105 30.65 -9.53 2.80
N LYS A 106 30.39 -9.19 4.06
CA LYS A 106 30.46 -10.11 5.21
C LYS A 106 29.20 -10.95 5.36
N SER A 107 28.04 -10.32 5.19
CA SER A 107 26.76 -11.01 5.30
C SER A 107 25.62 -10.21 4.65
N ILE A 108 24.64 -10.94 4.14
CA ILE A 108 23.35 -10.43 3.70
C ILE A 108 22.31 -10.96 4.69
N GLN A 109 21.74 -10.04 5.45
CA GLN A 109 20.75 -10.35 6.46
C GLN A 109 19.36 -10.01 5.94
N PHE A 110 18.38 -10.88 6.22
CA PHE A 110 16.98 -10.65 5.91
C PHE A 110 16.19 -10.59 7.21
N PRO A 111 16.23 -9.46 7.96
CA PRO A 111 15.37 -9.29 9.12
C PRO A 111 13.92 -9.37 8.66
N TYR A 112 13.27 -10.47 9.03
CA TYR A 112 11.85 -10.66 8.76
C TYR A 112 11.06 -9.88 9.80
N ILE A 113 10.13 -9.04 9.34
CA ILE A 113 9.08 -8.50 10.19
C ILE A 113 7.79 -9.15 9.76
N LYS A 114 7.18 -9.90 10.67
CA LYS A 114 5.89 -10.54 10.46
C LYS A 114 4.88 -9.46 10.06
N TYR A 115 4.21 -9.64 8.92
CA TYR A 115 3.11 -8.79 8.43
C TYR A 115 3.43 -7.37 7.91
N PHE A 116 4.61 -6.78 8.15
CA PHE A 116 4.90 -5.37 7.78
C PHE A 116 5.80 -5.18 6.54
N GLY A 117 6.03 -6.25 5.78
CA GLY A 117 6.99 -6.25 4.67
C GLY A 117 8.44 -6.49 5.14
N GLY A 118 9.31 -6.79 4.18
CA GLY A 118 10.68 -7.19 4.44
C GLY A 118 11.71 -6.10 4.16
N TRP A 119 12.89 -6.25 4.75
CA TRP A 119 14.08 -5.56 4.26
C TRP A 119 15.28 -6.50 4.26
N THR A 120 16.25 -6.17 3.43
CA THR A 120 17.57 -6.81 3.40
C THR A 120 18.62 -5.81 3.87
N LYS A 121 19.62 -6.30 4.58
CA LYS A 121 20.77 -5.53 5.04
C LYS A 121 22.04 -6.21 4.54
N ILE A 122 22.74 -5.53 3.63
CA ILE A 122 24.03 -5.95 3.09
C ILE A 122 25.10 -5.30 3.97
N LYS A 123 25.87 -6.12 4.69
CA LYS A 123 26.95 -5.69 5.59
C LYS A 123 28.29 -5.92 4.92
N SER A 124 29.10 -4.85 4.83
CA SER A 124 30.51 -4.89 4.47
C SER A 124 31.37 -4.59 5.71
N ASN A 125 32.69 -4.75 5.60
CA ASN A 125 33.66 -4.37 6.62
C ASN A 125 33.47 -2.98 7.21
N LYS A 126 33.11 -1.99 6.38
CA LYS A 126 33.04 -0.57 6.78
C LYS A 126 31.65 0.05 6.61
N LYS A 127 30.78 -0.56 5.80
CA LYS A 127 29.53 0.06 5.34
C LYS A 127 28.38 -0.92 5.39
N ASN A 128 27.18 -0.38 5.58
CA ASN A 128 25.94 -1.15 5.61
C ASN A 128 24.92 -0.50 4.68
N ILE A 129 24.35 -1.29 3.78
CA ILE A 129 23.22 -0.88 2.93
C ILE A 129 21.96 -1.59 3.42
N ARG A 130 20.86 -0.86 3.54
CA ARG A 130 19.53 -1.42 3.86
C ARG A 130 18.57 -1.12 2.73
N LEU A 131 17.97 -2.17 2.15
CA LEU A 131 17.01 -2.08 1.07
C LEU A 131 15.70 -2.73 1.52
N THR A 132 14.58 -2.05 1.32
CA THR A 132 13.25 -2.57 1.69
C THR A 132 12.53 -3.11 0.46
N VAL A 133 11.50 -3.93 0.66
CA VAL A 133 10.70 -4.53 -0.45
C VAL A 133 9.99 -3.51 -1.36
N VAL A 134 10.00 -2.23 -0.99
CA VAL A 134 9.42 -1.12 -1.80
C VAL A 134 10.42 -0.50 -2.77
N LEU A 135 11.64 -1.01 -2.86
CA LEU A 135 12.54 -0.76 -3.98
C LEU A 135 11.98 -1.48 -5.23
N GLU A 136 11.85 -0.75 -6.34
CA GLU A 136 11.30 -1.28 -7.60
C GLU A 136 12.17 -2.46 -8.08
N ASN A 137 11.53 -3.60 -8.40
CA ASN A 137 12.19 -4.82 -8.89
C ASN A 137 13.29 -5.35 -7.95
N ILE A 138 13.14 -5.19 -6.64
CA ILE A 138 14.13 -5.68 -5.67
C ILE A 138 14.28 -7.20 -5.69
N GLU A 139 13.25 -7.92 -6.13
CA GLU A 139 13.36 -9.36 -6.36
C GLU A 139 14.43 -9.68 -7.42
N GLN A 140 14.40 -8.99 -8.57
CA GLN A 140 15.39 -9.12 -9.64
C GLN A 140 16.77 -8.70 -9.15
N PHE A 141 16.87 -7.57 -8.44
CA PHE A 141 18.13 -7.14 -7.83
C PHE A 141 18.76 -8.23 -6.96
N MET A 142 17.95 -8.87 -6.10
CA MET A 142 18.45 -9.93 -5.23
C MET A 142 18.80 -11.21 -5.98
N HIS A 143 18.09 -11.52 -7.07
CA HIS A 143 18.42 -12.63 -7.96
C HIS A 143 19.77 -12.39 -8.65
N ASP A 144 19.97 -11.22 -9.26
CA ASP A 144 21.21 -10.87 -9.94
C ASP A 144 22.39 -10.83 -8.97
N LEU A 145 22.19 -10.27 -7.77
CA LEU A 145 23.20 -10.26 -6.72
C LEU A 145 23.58 -11.69 -6.31
N LYS A 146 22.61 -12.59 -6.17
CA LYS A 146 22.86 -14.01 -5.87
C LYS A 146 23.72 -14.65 -6.96
N ASP A 147 23.32 -14.49 -8.23
CA ASP A 147 24.02 -15.09 -9.37
C ASP A 147 25.48 -14.60 -9.46
N ILE A 148 25.73 -13.32 -9.16
CA ILE A 148 27.09 -12.75 -9.13
C ILE A 148 27.91 -13.34 -7.97
N LEU A 149 27.34 -13.43 -6.78
CA LEU A 149 28.01 -13.98 -5.60
C LEU A 149 28.34 -15.46 -5.81
N ASP A 150 27.43 -16.22 -6.40
CA ASP A 150 27.62 -17.65 -6.68
C ASP A 150 28.75 -17.89 -7.69
N LYS A 151 28.79 -17.09 -8.77
CA LYS A 151 29.90 -17.12 -9.75
C LYS A 151 31.25 -16.78 -9.15
N LYS A 152 31.28 -16.00 -8.06
CA LYS A 152 32.49 -15.62 -7.31
C LYS A 152 32.79 -16.55 -6.13
N ASN A 153 32.05 -17.65 -5.96
CA ASN A 153 32.16 -18.56 -4.82
C ASN A 153 31.92 -17.87 -3.45
N LEU A 154 31.10 -16.83 -3.42
CA LEU A 154 30.74 -16.05 -2.24
C LEU A 154 29.36 -16.43 -1.67
N SER A 155 28.86 -17.64 -1.95
CA SER A 155 27.53 -18.08 -1.52
C SER A 155 27.35 -18.13 0.01
N TYR A 156 28.46 -18.25 0.75
CA TYR A 156 28.46 -18.28 2.22
C TYR A 156 27.96 -16.99 2.89
N VAL A 157 27.88 -15.86 2.15
CA VAL A 157 27.49 -14.57 2.73
C VAL A 157 25.98 -14.45 2.96
N TYR A 158 25.17 -15.38 2.45
CA TYR A 158 23.72 -15.32 2.56
C TYR A 158 23.11 -16.67 2.94
N ASP A 159 21.87 -16.62 3.45
CA ASP A 159 21.08 -17.81 3.80
C ASP A 159 20.04 -18.02 2.70
N ASP A 160 20.13 -19.13 1.97
CA ASP A 160 19.26 -19.43 0.82
C ASP A 160 17.77 -19.41 1.19
N LYS A 161 17.40 -19.98 2.35
CA LYS A 161 16.02 -20.06 2.80
C LYS A 161 15.46 -18.67 3.11
N LYS A 162 16.25 -17.83 3.77
CA LYS A 162 15.85 -16.45 4.08
C LYS A 162 15.82 -15.56 2.84
N LEU A 163 16.80 -15.68 1.95
CA LEU A 163 16.82 -15.01 0.65
C LEU A 163 15.57 -15.37 -0.17
N TYR A 164 15.22 -16.64 -0.20
CA TYR A 164 14.03 -17.13 -0.88
C TYR A 164 12.73 -16.55 -0.29
N ASN A 165 12.58 -16.53 1.03
CA ASN A 165 11.42 -15.93 1.69
C ASN A 165 11.33 -14.42 1.44
N PHE A 166 12.48 -13.74 1.43
CA PHE A 166 12.55 -12.32 1.08
C PHE A 166 12.09 -12.09 -0.35
N ARG A 167 12.58 -12.88 -1.32
CA ARG A 167 12.16 -12.82 -2.73
C ARG A 167 10.65 -13.05 -2.90
N LYS A 168 10.04 -14.01 -2.17
CA LYS A 168 8.56 -14.15 -2.15
C LYS A 168 7.85 -12.87 -1.75
N THR A 169 8.34 -12.22 -0.70
CA THR A 169 7.76 -10.98 -0.17
C THR A 169 7.95 -9.82 -1.15
N ALA A 170 9.12 -9.75 -1.78
CA ALA A 170 9.42 -8.78 -2.83
C ALA A 170 8.49 -8.95 -4.04
N THR A 171 8.34 -10.17 -4.56
CA THR A 171 7.39 -10.44 -5.67
C THR A 171 5.96 -10.04 -5.30
N TYR A 172 5.50 -10.42 -4.11
CA TYR A 172 4.17 -10.04 -3.65
C TYR A 172 4.01 -8.52 -3.59
N SER A 173 4.98 -7.82 -2.99
CA SER A 173 4.96 -6.37 -2.86
C SER A 173 4.94 -5.68 -4.22
N ASP A 174 5.77 -6.17 -5.16
CA ASP A 174 5.86 -5.63 -6.50
C ASP A 174 4.52 -5.72 -7.24
N GLN A 175 3.91 -6.90 -7.22
CA GLN A 175 2.61 -7.12 -7.86
C GLN A 175 1.46 -6.39 -7.14
N SER A 176 1.48 -6.33 -5.80
CA SER A 176 0.47 -5.64 -5.00
C SER A 176 0.44 -4.15 -5.33
N TRP A 177 1.60 -3.50 -5.40
CA TRP A 177 1.68 -2.10 -5.80
C TRP A 177 1.22 -1.86 -7.23
N GLU A 178 1.53 -2.76 -8.17
CA GLU A 178 0.99 -2.65 -9.53
C GLU A 178 -0.53 -2.75 -9.55
N ARG A 179 -1.13 -3.67 -8.78
CA ARG A 179 -2.59 -3.77 -8.66
C ARG A 179 -3.21 -2.52 -8.04
N VAL A 180 -2.58 -1.94 -7.00
CA VAL A 180 -2.98 -0.64 -6.46
C VAL A 180 -3.00 0.41 -7.56
N TYR A 181 -1.92 0.55 -8.34
CA TYR A 181 -1.87 1.55 -9.41
C TYR A 181 -2.91 1.31 -10.52
N GLU A 182 -3.18 0.06 -10.88
CA GLU A 182 -4.19 -0.29 -11.88
C GLU A 182 -5.63 -0.07 -11.38
N LYS A 183 -5.89 -0.31 -10.08
CA LYS A 183 -7.25 -0.32 -9.52
C LYS A 183 -7.63 0.94 -8.76
N ILE A 184 -6.68 1.80 -8.38
CA ILE A 184 -6.96 3.00 -7.57
C ILE A 184 -8.08 3.85 -8.17
N LYS A 185 -8.08 4.06 -9.50
CA LYS A 185 -9.12 4.81 -10.20
C LYS A 185 -10.49 4.14 -10.09
N THR A 186 -10.57 2.83 -10.28
CA THR A 186 -11.82 2.06 -10.16
C THR A 186 -12.34 2.07 -8.73
N ILE A 187 -11.47 1.94 -7.73
CA ILE A 187 -11.83 2.01 -6.31
C ILE A 187 -12.37 3.39 -5.97
N SER A 188 -11.70 4.47 -6.41
CA SER A 188 -12.16 5.84 -6.19
C SER A 188 -13.51 6.13 -6.85
N ILE A 189 -13.73 5.67 -8.09
CA ILE A 189 -15.03 5.82 -8.76
C ILE A 189 -16.12 5.03 -8.03
N GLY A 190 -15.84 3.78 -7.64
CA GLY A 190 -16.77 2.96 -6.87
C GLY A 190 -17.15 3.62 -5.55
N TYR A 191 -16.17 4.20 -4.85
CA TYR A 191 -16.40 4.94 -3.60
C TYR A 191 -17.32 6.14 -3.81
N LEU A 192 -17.08 6.95 -4.85
CA LEU A 192 -17.95 8.09 -5.18
C LEU A 192 -19.38 7.66 -5.52
N ILE A 193 -19.55 6.55 -6.26
CA ILE A 193 -20.88 6.00 -6.55
C ILE A 193 -21.58 5.58 -5.26
N CYS A 194 -20.90 4.86 -4.37
CA CYS A 194 -21.46 4.45 -3.09
C CYS A 194 -21.84 5.66 -2.21
N MET A 195 -21.03 6.72 -2.22
CA MET A 195 -21.33 7.98 -1.54
C MET A 195 -22.58 8.66 -2.09
N ILE A 196 -22.73 8.76 -3.41
CA ILE A 196 -23.93 9.35 -4.02
C ILE A 196 -25.17 8.53 -3.65
N ILE A 197 -25.10 7.20 -3.74
CA ILE A 197 -26.21 6.31 -3.35
C ILE A 197 -26.56 6.50 -1.86
N ALA A 198 -25.55 6.64 -1.00
CA ALA A 198 -25.75 6.87 0.42
C ALA A 198 -26.49 8.18 0.72
N ILE A 199 -26.05 9.27 0.10
CA ILE A 199 -26.68 10.59 0.26
C ILE A 199 -28.13 10.55 -0.23
N VAL A 200 -28.38 9.95 -1.41
CA VAL A 200 -29.73 9.81 -1.97
C VAL A 200 -30.62 8.99 -1.05
N TYR A 201 -30.16 7.82 -0.61
CA TYR A 201 -30.93 6.95 0.29
C TYR A 201 -31.30 7.65 1.60
N LEU A 202 -30.34 8.34 2.23
CA LEU A 202 -30.59 9.08 3.46
C LEU A 202 -31.60 10.21 3.22
N GLY A 203 -31.57 10.90 2.08
CA GLY A 203 -32.57 11.93 1.76
C GLY A 203 -34.05 11.47 1.73
N PHE A 204 -34.32 10.16 1.63
CA PHE A 204 -35.68 9.60 1.52
C PHE A 204 -36.18 8.82 2.74
N VAL A 205 -35.30 8.50 3.71
CA VAL A 205 -35.63 7.62 4.83
C VAL A 205 -35.45 8.38 6.14
N ASN A 206 -36.31 8.18 7.14
CA ASN A 206 -36.01 8.65 8.50
C ASN A 206 -34.96 7.74 9.12
N TYR A 207 -33.80 8.30 9.44
CA TYR A 207 -32.64 7.53 9.88
C TYR A 207 -32.22 7.83 11.33
N ASN A 208 -31.89 6.78 12.07
CA ASN A 208 -31.24 6.87 13.37
C ASN A 208 -29.71 7.00 13.24
N VAL A 209 -29.03 7.41 14.31
CA VAL A 209 -27.56 7.56 14.34
C VAL A 209 -26.84 6.27 13.93
N SER A 210 -27.37 5.11 14.34
CA SER A 210 -26.86 3.81 13.94
C SER A 210 -26.90 3.63 12.40
N GLN A 211 -28.05 3.93 11.77
CA GLN A 211 -28.26 3.92 10.31
C GLN A 211 -27.27 4.79 9.54
N ILE A 212 -26.92 5.96 10.07
CA ILE A 212 -25.88 6.82 9.49
C ILE A 212 -24.50 6.16 9.55
N ILE A 213 -24.10 5.64 10.72
CA ILE A 213 -22.77 5.01 10.90
C ILE A 213 -22.61 3.81 9.97
N PHE A 214 -23.64 2.98 9.86
CA PHE A 214 -23.61 1.82 8.98
C PHE A 214 -23.53 2.23 7.50
N GLN A 215 -24.25 3.28 7.11
CA GLN A 215 -24.18 3.79 5.74
C GLN A 215 -22.77 4.29 5.40
N LEU A 216 -22.11 5.01 6.31
CA LEU A 216 -20.72 5.45 6.16
C LEU A 216 -19.74 4.26 6.04
N LEU A 217 -20.00 3.15 6.74
CA LEU A 217 -19.19 1.94 6.59
C LEU A 217 -19.41 1.27 5.23
N ILE A 218 -20.63 1.30 4.71
CA ILE A 218 -20.96 0.77 3.39
C ILE A 218 -20.29 1.56 2.27
N THR A 219 -20.11 2.88 2.40
CA THR A 219 -19.41 3.64 1.35
C THR A 219 -17.96 3.22 1.16
N LEU A 220 -17.33 2.65 2.19
CA LEU A 220 -15.98 2.06 2.15
C LEU A 220 -15.94 0.66 1.51
N TYR A 221 -17.07 0.11 1.09
CA TYR A 221 -17.17 -1.21 0.48
C TYR A 221 -16.17 -1.49 -0.66
N PRO A 222 -15.95 -0.58 -1.64
CA PRO A 222 -14.98 -0.82 -2.72
C PRO A 222 -13.54 -1.02 -2.19
N LEU A 223 -13.20 -0.38 -1.07
CA LEU A 223 -11.92 -0.57 -0.38
C LEU A 223 -11.85 -1.97 0.25
N LEU A 224 -12.93 -2.41 0.91
CA LEU A 224 -13.02 -3.75 1.51
C LEU A 224 -12.87 -4.86 0.46
N VAL A 225 -13.54 -4.72 -0.69
CA VAL A 225 -13.40 -5.65 -1.83
C VAL A 225 -11.93 -5.74 -2.27
N PHE A 226 -11.24 -4.60 -2.35
CA PHE A 226 -9.83 -4.58 -2.70
C PHE A 226 -8.96 -5.29 -1.66
N ILE A 227 -9.16 -5.02 -0.37
CA ILE A 227 -8.40 -5.64 0.72
C ILE A 227 -8.58 -7.16 0.73
N ILE A 228 -9.83 -7.64 0.63
CA ILE A 228 -10.13 -9.08 0.58
C ILE A 228 -9.47 -9.73 -0.63
N SER A 229 -9.50 -9.06 -1.79
CA SER A 229 -8.84 -9.54 -3.01
C SER A 229 -7.32 -9.65 -2.82
N GLU A 230 -6.68 -8.66 -2.19
CA GLU A 230 -5.23 -8.71 -1.87
C GLU A 230 -4.88 -9.89 -0.96
N ILE A 231 -5.72 -10.20 0.04
CA ILE A 231 -5.53 -11.37 0.91
C ILE A 231 -5.55 -12.66 0.08
N ILE A 232 -6.52 -12.81 -0.83
CA ILE A 232 -6.63 -13.97 -1.72
C ILE A 232 -5.39 -14.08 -2.62
N PHE A 233 -4.91 -12.97 -3.18
CA PHE A 233 -3.70 -12.94 -4.01
C PHE A 233 -2.45 -13.34 -3.22
N GLY A 234 -2.31 -12.83 -1.99
CA GLY A 234 -1.20 -13.19 -1.10
C GLY A 234 -1.17 -14.68 -0.78
N ILE A 235 -2.33 -15.27 -0.46
CA ILE A 235 -2.47 -16.71 -0.20
C ILE A 235 -2.08 -17.52 -1.44
N LYS A 236 -2.57 -17.16 -2.63
CA LYS A 236 -2.24 -17.88 -3.86
C LYS A 236 -0.75 -17.80 -4.21
N LEU A 237 -0.18 -16.59 -4.20
CA LEU A 237 1.23 -16.39 -4.53
C LEU A 237 2.16 -17.15 -3.56
N SER A 238 1.79 -17.22 -2.28
CA SER A 238 2.56 -17.98 -1.29
C SER A 238 2.71 -19.46 -1.66
N LYS A 239 1.69 -20.04 -2.32
CA LYS A 239 1.63 -21.44 -2.77
C LYS A 239 2.33 -21.68 -4.10
N GLU A 240 2.31 -20.71 -5.02
CA GLU A 240 2.87 -20.87 -6.37
C GLU A 240 4.40 -20.76 -6.44
N ILE A 241 5.01 -19.97 -5.56
CA ILE A 241 6.47 -19.83 -5.55
C ILE A 241 7.07 -21.09 -4.89
N LYS A 242 7.78 -21.90 -5.68
CA LYS A 242 8.54 -23.09 -5.27
C LYS A 242 10.03 -22.75 -5.08
N LEU A 243 10.67 -23.35 -4.06
CA LEU A 243 12.12 -23.29 -3.87
C LEU A 243 12.77 -23.80 -5.16
N ASN A 244 13.75 -23.07 -5.68
CA ASN A 244 14.54 -23.37 -6.89
C ASN A 244 13.99 -22.94 -8.26
N LYS A 245 12.82 -22.29 -8.39
CA LYS A 245 12.41 -21.73 -9.69
C LYS A 245 12.99 -20.33 -9.92
N LYS A 246 13.68 -20.16 -11.05
CA LYS A 246 14.23 -18.92 -11.63
C LYS A 246 13.18 -17.85 -12.00
N ILE A 247 11.90 -18.11 -11.72
CA ILE A 247 10.80 -17.45 -12.43
C ILE A 247 10.12 -16.44 -11.50
N ILE A 248 10.26 -15.17 -11.85
CA ILE A 248 9.30 -14.11 -11.54
C ILE A 248 7.91 -14.65 -11.93
N THR A 249 7.05 -14.98 -10.95
CA THR A 249 5.68 -15.36 -11.29
C THR A 249 5.05 -14.15 -11.98
N LYS A 250 4.83 -14.25 -13.30
CA LYS A 250 4.12 -13.19 -14.02
C LYS A 250 2.69 -13.11 -13.49
N ARG A 251 2.18 -11.89 -13.37
CA ARG A 251 0.80 -11.65 -12.92
C ARG A 251 -0.19 -12.35 -13.83
N ASN A 252 -1.11 -13.10 -13.24
CA ASN A 252 -2.22 -13.71 -13.96
C ASN A 252 -3.42 -12.75 -13.95
N LYS A 253 -3.45 -11.81 -14.90
CA LYS A 253 -4.51 -10.78 -14.98
C LYS A 253 -5.91 -11.36 -15.09
N LYS A 254 -6.09 -12.50 -15.78
CA LYS A 254 -7.39 -13.18 -15.91
C LYS A 254 -7.88 -13.65 -14.54
N PHE A 255 -7.01 -14.29 -13.76
CA PHE A 255 -7.34 -14.69 -12.40
C PHE A 255 -7.60 -13.49 -11.48
N GLU A 256 -6.75 -12.46 -11.53
CA GLU A 256 -6.92 -11.25 -10.71
C GLU A 256 -8.26 -10.58 -10.96
N ASN A 257 -8.64 -10.40 -12.24
CA ASN A 257 -9.93 -9.81 -12.61
C ASN A 257 -11.11 -10.68 -12.15
N ASN A 258 -11.00 -12.00 -12.25
CA ASN A 258 -12.05 -12.91 -11.77
C ASN A 258 -12.22 -12.81 -10.24
N VAL A 259 -11.12 -12.79 -9.48
CA VAL A 259 -11.19 -12.62 -8.02
C VAL A 259 -11.85 -11.29 -7.68
N TYR A 260 -11.41 -10.17 -8.26
CA TYR A 260 -12.05 -8.88 -8.02
C TYR A 260 -13.55 -8.91 -8.34
N LYS A 261 -13.93 -9.50 -9.48
CA LYS A 261 -15.34 -9.62 -9.88
C LYS A 261 -16.15 -10.41 -8.85
N TYR A 262 -15.68 -11.60 -8.46
CA TYR A 262 -16.40 -12.45 -7.51
C TYR A 262 -16.43 -11.85 -6.10
N THR A 263 -15.32 -11.30 -5.62
CA THR A 263 -15.28 -10.61 -4.32
C THR A 263 -16.20 -9.40 -4.32
N PHE A 264 -16.28 -8.64 -5.41
CA PHE A 264 -17.26 -7.56 -5.56
C PHE A 264 -18.68 -8.12 -5.45
N ILE A 265 -19.07 -9.10 -6.27
CA ILE A 265 -20.43 -9.67 -6.24
C ILE A 265 -20.78 -10.21 -4.83
N VAL A 266 -19.92 -11.03 -4.24
CA VAL A 266 -20.17 -11.65 -2.93
C VAL A 266 -20.31 -10.60 -1.83
N CYS A 267 -19.35 -9.67 -1.73
CA CYS A 267 -19.42 -8.63 -0.72
C CYS A 267 -20.60 -7.67 -0.98
N GLY A 268 -21.00 -7.47 -2.24
CA GLY A 268 -22.16 -6.65 -2.60
C GLY A 268 -23.48 -7.29 -2.16
N VAL A 269 -23.65 -8.59 -2.41
CA VAL A 269 -24.80 -9.36 -1.90
C VAL A 269 -24.83 -9.35 -0.38
N LEU A 270 -23.69 -9.56 0.30
CA LEU A 270 -23.62 -9.47 1.75
C LEU A 270 -24.02 -8.08 2.27
N ASN A 271 -23.56 -7.01 1.65
CA ASN A 271 -23.95 -5.65 2.04
C ASN A 271 -25.45 -5.40 1.91
N VAL A 272 -26.06 -5.86 0.80
CA VAL A 272 -27.51 -5.75 0.61
C VAL A 272 -28.28 -6.57 1.65
N LEU A 273 -27.83 -7.79 1.95
CA LEU A 273 -28.45 -8.62 2.98
C LEU A 273 -28.37 -7.97 4.37
N ILE A 274 -27.21 -7.42 4.74
CA ILE A 274 -27.06 -6.73 6.02
C ILE A 274 -27.96 -5.48 6.05
N LEU A 275 -28.02 -4.69 4.97
CA LEU A 275 -28.96 -3.56 4.86
C LEU A 275 -30.41 -3.98 5.10
N ILE A 276 -30.87 -5.04 4.43
CA ILE A 276 -32.25 -5.53 4.57
C ILE A 276 -32.53 -5.98 6.00
N ILE A 277 -31.63 -6.77 6.61
CA ILE A 277 -31.76 -7.22 8.00
C ILE A 277 -31.85 -6.02 8.96
N TRP A 278 -31.13 -4.94 8.67
CA TRP A 278 -31.11 -3.75 9.51
C TRP A 278 -32.27 -2.79 9.30
N MET A 279 -33.05 -2.98 8.25
CA MET A 279 -34.28 -2.24 7.97
C MET A 279 -35.53 -2.91 8.57
N ILE A 280 -35.45 -4.20 8.93
CA ILE A 280 -36.49 -4.98 9.61
C ILE A 280 -36.36 -4.81 11.12
#